data_AF-B7FGC6-F1
#
_entry.id   AF-B7FGC6-F1
#
_cell.length_a   1.000
_cell.length_b   1.000
_cell.length_c   1.000
_cell.angle_alpha   90.00
_cell.angle_beta   90.00
_cell.angle_gamma   90.00
#
_symmetry.space_group_name_H-M   'P 1'
#
loop_
_entity.id
_entity.type
_entity.pdbx_description
1 polymer ?
#
loop_
_entity_poly.entity_id
_entity_poly.type
_entity_poly.pdbx_seq_one_letter_code
_entity_poly.pdbx_strand_id
1 'polypeptide(L)'
;MNIFDLEAWRRTNISNKYHHWVAQNIKSDLSLWQLGTLPPGLIAFHGHVHVIDPFWHMLGLGYQENTNVDDVENAGVIHFNGRAKPWLDIAFPELRSLWTKYVDFSDKFIKSCNIRA
;
A
#
# COMPACT_ATOMS: atom_id res chain seq x y z
N MET A 1 4.36 -0.06 -3.77
CA MET A 1 5.20 1.03 -4.32
C MET A 1 5.15 0.94 -5.84
N ASN A 2 5.11 2.07 -6.55
CA ASN A 2 5.17 2.09 -8.01
C ASN A 2 6.28 3.07 -8.43
N ILE A 3 7.02 2.73 -9.49
CA ILE A 3 7.99 3.62 -10.14
C ILE A 3 7.47 3.86 -11.55
N PHE A 4 7.41 5.12 -11.96
CA PHE A 4 6.86 5.50 -13.25
C PHE A 4 7.94 6.12 -14.12
N ASP A 5 8.16 5.54 -15.30
CA ASP A 5 8.85 6.21 -16.39
C ASP A 5 7.90 7.22 -17.04
N LEU A 6 8.12 8.51 -16.74
CA LEU A 6 7.27 9.58 -17.22
C LEU A 6 7.45 9.86 -18.73
N GLU A 7 8.59 9.53 -19.32
CA GLU A 7 8.76 9.68 -20.76
C GLU A 7 8.03 8.58 -21.53
N ALA A 8 8.17 7.32 -21.08
CA ALA A 8 7.37 6.23 -21.61
C ALA A 8 5.88 6.52 -21.43
N TRP A 9 5.45 6.96 -20.24
CA TRP A 9 4.06 7.34 -19.98
C TRP A 9 3.57 8.37 -21.01
N ARG A 10 4.27 9.48 -21.21
CA ARG A 10 3.86 10.54 -22.17
C ARG A 10 3.70 10.05 -23.61
N ARG A 11 4.35 8.94 -23.98
CA ARG A 11 4.25 8.30 -25.31
C ARG A 11 3.12 7.25 -25.39
N THR A 12 2.39 7.00 -24.30
CA THR A 12 1.29 6.05 -24.23
C THR A 12 -0.07 6.74 -24.11
N ASN A 13 -1.16 5.96 -24.21
CA ASN A 13 -2.53 6.44 -23.99
C ASN A 13 -3.04 6.17 -22.56
N ILE A 14 -2.16 5.90 -21.59
CA ILE A 14 -2.52 5.47 -20.22
C ILE A 14 -3.45 6.49 -19.54
N SER A 15 -3.10 7.79 -19.58
CA SER A 15 -3.92 8.83 -18.94
C SER A 15 -5.34 8.88 -19.49
N ASN A 16 -5.50 8.83 -20.82
CA ASN A 16 -6.83 8.89 -21.44
C ASN A 16 -7.63 7.62 -21.16
N LYS A 17 -7.01 6.44 -21.18
CA LYS A 17 -7.66 5.18 -20.79
C LYS A 17 -8.15 5.24 -19.34
N TYR A 18 -7.31 5.72 -18.43
CA TYR A 18 -7.67 5.90 -17.02
C TYR A 18 -8.89 6.81 -16.88
N HIS A 19 -8.84 8.02 -17.46
CA HIS A 19 -9.94 8.97 -17.38
C HIS A 19 -11.22 8.47 -18.06
N HIS A 20 -11.11 7.74 -19.17
CA HIS A 20 -12.25 7.10 -19.82
C HIS A 20 -12.96 6.15 -18.85
N TRP A 21 -12.24 5.23 -18.22
CA TRP A 21 -12.84 4.26 -17.29
C TRP A 21 -13.39 4.93 -16.03
N VAL A 22 -12.69 5.90 -15.46
CA VAL A 22 -13.24 6.70 -14.35
C VAL A 22 -14.58 7.33 -14.74
N ALA A 23 -14.68 7.93 -15.93
CA ALA A 23 -15.94 8.51 -16.41
C ALA A 23 -17.03 7.45 -16.62
N GLN A 24 -16.70 6.24 -17.07
CA GLN A 24 -17.67 5.14 -17.16
C GLN A 24 -18.18 4.71 -15.79
N ASN A 25 -17.32 4.59 -14.77
CA ASN A 25 -17.79 4.26 -13.42
C ASN A 25 -18.78 5.29 -12.91
N ILE A 26 -18.45 6.58 -13.08
CA ILE A 26 -19.28 7.67 -12.60
C ILE A 26 -20.64 7.63 -13.31
N LYS A 27 -20.68 7.40 -14.62
CA LYS A 27 -21.92 7.22 -15.38
C LYS A 27 -22.75 6.01 -14.94
N SER A 28 -22.11 5.02 -14.35
CA SER A 28 -22.77 3.82 -13.81
C SER A 28 -23.14 3.96 -12.33
N ASP A 29 -23.12 5.17 -11.76
CA ASP A 29 -23.32 5.41 -10.32
C ASP A 29 -22.35 4.58 -9.44
N LEU A 30 -21.09 4.47 -9.90
CA LEU A 30 -20.01 3.70 -9.28
C LEU A 30 -20.27 2.19 -9.16
N SER A 31 -21.22 1.64 -9.93
CA SER A 31 -21.58 0.23 -9.88
C SER A 31 -20.60 -0.71 -10.59
N LEU A 32 -19.80 -0.21 -11.56
CA LEU A 32 -18.80 -1.05 -12.23
C LEU A 32 -17.69 -1.48 -11.27
N TRP A 33 -17.32 -0.63 -10.30
CA TRP A 33 -16.38 -1.00 -9.25
C TRP A 33 -16.49 -0.16 -7.97
N GLN A 34 -16.43 -0.88 -6.85
CA GLN A 34 -16.46 -0.30 -5.49
C GLN A 34 -15.08 0.14 -4.99
N LEU A 35 -13.99 -0.34 -5.58
CA LEU A 35 -12.60 -0.04 -5.15
C LEU A 35 -12.08 1.33 -5.65
N GLY A 36 -12.98 2.23 -6.03
CA GLY A 36 -12.65 3.60 -6.42
C GLY A 36 -11.71 3.68 -7.62
N THR A 37 -10.51 4.21 -7.42
CA THR A 37 -9.55 4.53 -8.49
C THR A 37 -8.64 3.36 -8.88
N LEU A 38 -8.59 2.30 -8.08
CA LEU A 38 -7.68 1.16 -8.32
C LEU A 38 -8.05 0.41 -9.62
N PRO A 39 -9.31 0.00 -9.87
CA PRO A 39 -9.65 -0.76 -11.07
C PRO A 39 -9.39 -0.01 -12.39
N PRO A 40 -9.73 1.30 -12.53
CA PRO A 40 -9.33 2.10 -13.69
C PRO A 40 -7.82 2.13 -13.90
N GLY A 41 -7.05 2.20 -12.82
CA GLY A 41 -5.58 2.13 -12.86
C GLY A 41 -5.10 0.82 -13.46
N LEU A 42 -5.58 -0.32 -12.93
CA LEU A 42 -5.20 -1.64 -13.42
C LEU A 42 -5.52 -1.82 -14.92
N ILE A 43 -6.67 -1.34 -15.39
CA ILE A 43 -7.04 -1.39 -16.81
C ILE A 43 -6.15 -0.47 -17.65
N ALA A 44 -5.91 0.75 -17.19
CA ALA A 44 -5.11 1.73 -17.92
C ALA A 44 -3.66 1.27 -18.10
N PHE A 45 -3.09 0.62 -17.09
CA PHE A 45 -1.73 0.11 -17.08
C PHE A 45 -1.58 -1.32 -17.61
N HIS A 46 -2.67 -1.98 -18.03
CA HIS A 46 -2.60 -3.34 -18.57
C HIS A 46 -1.65 -3.41 -19.78
N GLY A 47 -0.65 -4.30 -19.71
CA GLY A 47 0.40 -4.42 -20.73
C GLY A 47 1.51 -3.36 -20.66
N HIS A 48 1.49 -2.47 -19.66
CA HIS A 48 2.47 -1.40 -19.44
C HIS A 48 3.16 -1.49 -18.08
N VAL A 49 3.08 -2.65 -17.41
CA VAL A 49 3.67 -2.88 -16.08
C VAL A 49 4.81 -3.87 -16.20
N HIS A 50 5.90 -3.57 -15.51
CA HIS A 50 6.99 -4.49 -15.24
C HIS A 50 7.01 -4.84 -13.76
N VAL A 51 7.10 -6.13 -13.46
CA VAL A 51 7.21 -6.59 -12.07
C VAL A 51 8.60 -6.22 -11.54
N ILE A 52 8.64 -5.67 -10.34
CA ILE A 52 9.87 -5.46 -9.57
C ILE A 52 10.02 -6.57 -8.54
N ASP A 53 11.24 -6.82 -8.08
CA ASP A 53 11.49 -7.79 -7.01
C ASP A 53 10.61 -7.44 -5.79
N PRO A 54 9.81 -8.40 -5.27
CA PRO A 54 8.93 -8.17 -4.12
C PRO A 54 9.64 -7.63 -2.86
N PHE A 55 10.94 -7.90 -2.68
CA PHE A 55 11.72 -7.37 -1.55
C PHE A 55 11.90 -5.84 -1.61
N TRP A 56 11.71 -5.20 -2.77
CA TRP A 56 11.66 -3.73 -2.82
C TRP A 56 10.45 -3.15 -2.09
N HIS A 57 9.35 -3.91 -1.99
CA HIS A 57 8.13 -3.46 -1.33
C HIS A 57 7.30 -4.64 -0.81
N MET A 58 7.56 -5.05 0.43
CA MET A 58 6.78 -6.09 1.10
C MET A 58 5.50 -5.50 1.70
N LEU A 59 4.37 -6.14 1.41
CA LEU A 59 3.04 -5.77 1.89
C LEU A 59 2.37 -6.98 2.54
N GLY A 60 1.26 -6.74 3.24
CA GLY A 60 0.44 -7.77 3.87
C GLY A 60 0.55 -7.81 5.40
N LEU A 61 1.36 -6.93 5.98
CA LEU A 61 1.77 -7.00 7.39
C LEU A 61 0.65 -6.76 8.41
N GLY A 62 -0.54 -6.35 7.98
CA GLY A 62 -1.73 -6.25 8.82
C GLY A 62 -2.82 -7.28 8.48
N TYR A 63 -2.49 -8.31 7.70
CA TYR A 63 -3.36 -9.43 7.33
C TYR A 63 -2.78 -10.81 7.66
N GLN A 64 -1.45 -10.99 7.64
CA GLN A 64 -0.79 -12.29 7.65
C GLN A 64 -0.12 -12.60 9.00
N GLU A 65 -0.55 -13.68 9.66
CA GLU A 65 0.04 -14.17 10.92
C GLU A 65 1.41 -14.84 10.74
N ASN A 66 1.69 -15.46 9.59
CA ASN A 66 2.92 -16.24 9.37
C ASN A 66 3.96 -15.49 8.55
N THR A 67 4.14 -14.20 8.83
CA THR A 67 5.13 -13.39 8.12
C THR A 67 6.54 -13.72 8.62
N ASN A 68 7.47 -14.03 7.72
CA ASN A 68 8.88 -14.19 8.08
C ASN A 68 9.51 -12.84 8.42
N VAL A 69 9.84 -12.62 9.70
CA VAL A 69 10.39 -11.35 10.18
C VAL A 69 11.73 -11.03 9.52
N ASP A 70 12.59 -12.04 9.28
CA ASP A 70 13.90 -11.84 8.65
C ASP A 70 13.74 -11.28 7.23
N ASP A 71 12.76 -11.76 6.47
CA ASP A 71 12.49 -11.25 5.13
C ASP A 71 12.01 -9.78 5.18
N VAL A 72 11.16 -9.46 6.15
CA VAL A 72 10.61 -8.11 6.32
C VAL A 72 11.69 -7.12 6.76
N GLU A 73 12.62 -7.52 7.61
CA GLU A 73 13.74 -6.68 8.04
C GLU A 73 14.72 -6.37 6.90
N ASN A 74 14.85 -7.28 5.94
CA ASN A 74 15.71 -7.11 4.77
C ASN A 74 15.01 -6.44 3.58
N ALA A 75 13.71 -6.15 3.69
CA ALA A 75 12.95 -5.48 2.63
C ALA A 75 13.33 -3.99 2.52
N GLY A 76 13.30 -3.46 1.29
CA GLY A 76 13.56 -2.03 1.04
C GLY A 76 12.48 -1.11 1.61
N VAL A 77 11.21 -1.49 1.45
CA VAL A 77 10.05 -0.78 2.00
C VAL A 77 9.04 -1.81 2.52
N ILE A 78 8.50 -1.57 3.71
CA ILE A 78 7.44 -2.39 4.30
C ILE A 78 6.13 -1.62 4.36
N HIS A 79 5.00 -2.31 4.10
CA HIS A 79 3.68 -1.71 4.11
C HIS A 79 2.78 -2.46 5.09
N PHE A 80 2.43 -1.81 6.20
CA PHE A 80 1.41 -2.26 7.15
C PHE A 80 -0.02 -2.05 6.61
N ASN A 81 -0.39 -2.65 5.49
CA ASN A 81 -1.78 -2.67 5.00
C ASN A 81 -2.59 -3.74 5.74
N GLY A 82 -3.90 -3.53 5.82
CA GLY A 82 -4.79 -4.38 6.60
C GLY A 82 -5.17 -3.77 7.95
N ARG A 83 -5.87 -4.58 8.76
CA ARG A 83 -6.52 -4.10 10.00
C ARG A 83 -5.56 -4.13 11.18
N ALA A 84 -4.67 -5.11 11.24
CA ALA A 84 -3.70 -5.30 12.32
C ALA A 84 -2.52 -4.32 12.20
N LYS A 85 -2.80 -3.01 12.30
CA LYS A 85 -1.77 -1.96 12.26
C LYS A 85 -0.90 -2.01 13.53
N PRO A 86 0.42 -1.76 13.46
CA PRO A 86 1.34 -1.93 14.59
C PRO A 86 1.05 -1.02 15.80
N TRP A 87 0.31 0.07 15.60
CA TRP A 87 -0.14 0.98 16.66
C TRP A 87 -1.49 0.60 17.29
N LEU A 88 -2.08 -0.54 16.93
CA LEU A 88 -3.34 -1.03 17.48
C LEU A 88 -3.11 -2.30 18.31
N ASP A 89 -4.00 -2.56 19.27
CA ASP A 89 -3.92 -3.74 20.12
C ASP A 89 -3.99 -5.07 19.35
N ILE A 90 -4.64 -5.06 18.19
CA ILE A 90 -4.77 -6.23 17.29
C ILE A 90 -3.54 -6.48 16.39
N ALA A 91 -2.47 -5.70 16.55
CA ALA A 91 -1.23 -5.91 15.81
C ALA A 91 -0.57 -7.26 16.12
N PHE A 92 0.04 -7.87 15.10
CA PHE A 92 0.93 -9.01 15.26
C PHE A 92 2.16 -8.60 16.09
N PRO A 93 2.39 -9.20 17.28
CA PRO A 93 3.43 -8.77 18.20
C PRO A 93 4.83 -8.70 17.59
N GLU A 94 5.19 -9.70 16.78
CA GLU A 94 6.48 -9.84 16.11
C GLU A 94 6.78 -8.74 15.10
N LEU A 95 5.75 -8.07 14.56
CA LEU A 95 5.91 -6.98 13.60
C LEU A 95 5.87 -5.58 14.24
N ARG A 96 5.58 -5.47 15.54
CA ARG A 96 5.45 -4.16 16.21
C ARG A 96 6.76 -3.39 16.25
N SER A 97 7.85 -4.09 16.62
CA SER A 97 9.20 -3.51 16.77
C SER A 97 9.68 -2.79 15.50
N LEU A 98 9.27 -3.30 14.33
CA LEU A 98 9.61 -2.72 13.02
C LEU A 98 9.11 -1.29 12.86
N TRP A 99 7.99 -0.94 13.51
CA TRP A 99 7.43 0.42 13.51
C TRP A 99 7.77 1.20 14.78
N THR A 100 7.65 0.57 15.97
CA THR A 100 7.80 1.25 17.27
C THR A 100 9.21 1.79 17.48
N LYS A 101 10.23 1.22 16.83
CA LYS A 101 11.62 1.75 16.85
C LYS A 101 11.76 3.18 16.31
N TYR A 102 10.80 3.67 15.53
CA TYR A 102 10.78 5.03 14.99
C TYR A 102 9.83 5.97 15.74
N VAL A 103 9.17 5.49 16.78
CA VAL A 103 8.17 6.26 17.53
C VAL A 103 8.84 6.98 18.69
N ASP A 104 8.66 8.29 18.76
CA ASP A 104 9.07 9.08 19.91
C ASP A 104 8.03 8.93 21.03
N PHE A 105 8.26 7.99 21.95
CA PHE A 105 7.42 7.80 23.12
C PHE A 105 7.58 8.92 24.17
N SER A 106 8.48 9.89 23.99
CA SER A 106 8.56 11.07 24.84
C SER A 106 7.51 12.13 24.48
N ASP A 107 7.04 12.12 23.23
CA ASP A 107 6.03 13.04 22.70
C ASP A 107 4.71 12.97 23.47
N LYS A 108 4.14 14.14 23.77
CA LYS A 108 2.94 14.25 24.62
C LYS A 108 1.70 13.67 23.94
N PHE A 109 1.57 13.84 22.63
CA PHE A 109 0.45 13.31 21.87
C PHE A 109 0.55 11.79 21.77
N ILE A 110 1.74 11.25 21.44
CA ILE A 110 1.97 9.80 21.36
C ILE A 110 1.70 9.10 22.69
N LYS A 111 2.14 9.69 23.82
CA LYS A 111 1.82 9.17 25.16
C LYS A 111 0.31 9.04 25.40
N SER A 112 -0.51 9.95 24.86
CA SER A 112 -1.96 9.90 25.01
C SER A 112 -2.62 8.78 24.20
N CYS A 113 -1.95 8.24 23.18
CA CYS A 113 -2.47 7.19 22.31
C CYS A 113 -2.36 5.76 22.87
N ASN A 114 -1.75 5.57 24.04
CA ASN A 114 -1.59 4.26 24.70
C ASN A 114 -0.99 3.15 23.80
N ILE A 115 -0.06 3.54 22.93
CA ILE A 115 0.64 2.62 22.02
C ILE A 115 1.59 1.74 22.84
N ARG A 116 1.50 0.42 22.68
CA ARG A 116 2.40 -0.54 23.33
C ARG A 116 3.62 -0.78 22.45
N ALA A 117 4.80 -0.48 22.99
CA ALA A 117 6.09 -0.77 22.37
C ALA A 117 6.39 -2.27 22.39
#